data_AF-A0A849V5G1-F1
#
_entry.id   AF-A0A849V5G1-F1
#
_cell.length_a   1.000
_cell.length_b   1.000
_cell.length_c   1.000
_cell.angle_alpha   90.00
_cell.angle_beta   90.00
_cell.angle_gamma   90.00
#
_symmetry.space_group_name_H-M   'P 1'
#
loop_
_entity.id
_entity.type
_entity.pdbx_description
1 polymer ?
#
loop_
_entity_poly.entity_id
_entity_poly.type
_entity_poly.pdbx_seq_one_letter_code
_entity_poly.pdbx_strand_id
1 'polypeptide(L)'
;MTTENELTDKAFRLSDGLDGIINIDTDSSMDIGFTSDKYGGYLWKDGDSVIVSFIVSKKRGNFRELVQRIHALGMAVKVPTPLGRMQEIVVKNGYKHTNFYDENMGECMDLWVLQPNVKLRGAPVTGD
;
A
#
# COMPACT_ATOMS: atom_id res chain seq x y z
N MET A 1 -10.26 -0.86 20.10
CA MET A 1 -10.58 0.41 19.41
C MET A 1 -9.28 1.17 19.30
N THR A 2 -8.68 1.24 18.10
CA THR A 2 -7.52 2.10 17.85
C THR A 2 -8.01 3.53 17.77
N THR A 3 -7.38 4.45 18.47
CA THR A 3 -7.84 5.85 18.55
C THR A 3 -7.41 6.64 17.31
N GLU A 4 -8.11 7.74 17.00
CA GLU A 4 -7.82 8.61 15.86
C GLU A 4 -6.37 9.15 15.92
N ASN A 5 -5.89 9.52 17.12
CA ASN A 5 -4.51 9.94 17.34
C ASN A 5 -3.47 8.85 17.01
N GLU A 6 -3.73 7.59 17.34
CA GLU A 6 -2.80 6.49 17.03
C GLU A 6 -2.72 6.23 15.51
N LEU A 7 -3.81 6.43 14.77
CA LEU A 7 -3.80 6.33 13.31
C LEU A 7 -3.05 7.51 12.68
N THR A 8 -3.23 8.71 13.21
CA THR A 8 -2.49 9.91 12.76
C THR A 8 -0.99 9.76 13.00
N ASP A 9 -0.56 9.29 14.18
CA ASP A 9 0.86 9.07 14.48
C ASP A 9 1.49 7.99 13.58
N LYS A 10 0.75 6.92 13.27
CA LYS A 10 1.21 5.87 12.35
C LYS A 10 1.27 6.36 10.91
N ALA A 11 0.26 7.11 10.48
CA ALA A 11 0.22 7.73 9.16
C ALA A 11 1.42 8.67 9.00
N PHE A 12 1.70 9.48 10.03
CA PHE A 12 2.87 10.36 10.09
C PHE A 12 4.19 9.58 9.98
N ARG A 13 4.37 8.48 10.73
CA ARG A 13 5.59 7.65 10.65
C ARG A 13 5.83 7.05 9.27
N LEU A 14 4.76 6.66 8.59
CA LEU A 14 4.86 6.14 7.24
C LEU A 14 4.95 7.28 6.22
N SER A 15 4.31 8.44 6.40
CA SER A 15 4.32 9.57 5.45
C SER A 15 5.61 10.40 5.50
N ASP A 16 6.17 10.63 6.68
CA ASP A 16 7.36 11.46 6.91
C ASP A 16 8.69 10.68 6.77
N GLY A 17 8.61 9.37 6.52
CA GLY A 17 9.77 8.54 6.24
C GLY A 17 10.24 8.67 4.78
N LEU A 18 11.56 8.74 4.60
CA LEU A 18 12.23 8.53 3.32
C LEU A 18 11.61 7.35 2.58
N ASP A 19 11.29 7.54 1.29
CA ASP A 19 10.90 6.46 0.40
C ASP A 19 11.95 5.35 0.41
N GLY A 20 11.50 4.10 0.31
CA GLY A 20 12.38 2.98 0.58
C GLY A 20 11.68 1.69 0.95
N ILE A 21 12.50 0.68 1.17
CA ILE A 21 12.05 -0.64 1.61
C ILE A 21 11.39 -0.56 2.98
N ILE A 22 10.21 -1.15 3.11
CA ILE A 22 9.56 -1.41 4.41
C ILE A 22 10.02 -2.79 4.86
N ASN A 23 11.05 -2.82 5.71
CA ASN A 23 11.61 -4.06 6.24
C ASN A 23 10.59 -4.77 7.14
N ILE A 24 10.49 -6.10 6.99
CA ILE A 24 9.58 -6.92 7.77
C ILE A 24 9.97 -6.91 9.26
N ASP A 25 8.97 -7.03 10.13
CA ASP A 25 9.10 -6.98 11.59
C ASP A 25 9.81 -5.73 12.14
N THR A 26 9.59 -4.59 11.48
CA THR A 26 9.94 -3.25 12.00
C THR A 26 8.69 -2.53 12.50
N ASP A 27 8.85 -1.45 13.27
CA ASP A 27 7.71 -0.69 13.80
C ASP A 27 6.74 -0.25 12.70
N SER A 28 7.26 0.27 11.59
CA SER A 28 6.46 0.72 10.45
C SER A 28 5.74 -0.43 9.73
N SER A 29 6.38 -1.60 9.65
CA SER A 29 5.75 -2.78 9.05
C SER A 29 4.68 -3.38 9.97
N MET A 30 4.92 -3.38 11.28
CA MET A 30 3.95 -3.83 12.29
C MET A 30 2.70 -2.93 12.31
N ASP A 31 2.86 -1.62 12.08
CA ASP A 31 1.75 -0.68 12.01
C ASP A 31 0.72 -1.03 10.93
N ILE A 32 1.20 -1.44 9.74
CA ILE A 32 0.34 -1.94 8.65
C ILE A 32 0.11 -3.45 8.71
N GLY A 33 0.62 -4.13 9.73
CA GLY A 33 0.46 -5.57 9.92
C GLY A 33 1.26 -6.43 8.94
N PHE A 34 2.28 -5.88 8.28
CA PHE A 34 3.26 -6.62 7.48
C PHE A 34 4.33 -7.23 8.39
N THR A 35 4.04 -8.42 8.88
CA THR A 35 4.88 -9.18 9.82
C THR A 35 5.22 -10.56 9.28
N SER A 36 6.35 -11.11 9.68
CA SER A 36 6.87 -12.37 9.15
C SER A 36 5.99 -13.58 9.51
N ASP A 37 5.21 -13.52 10.59
CA ASP A 37 4.23 -14.56 10.93
C ASP A 37 3.05 -14.61 9.93
N LYS A 38 2.77 -13.49 9.24
CA LYS A 38 1.68 -13.36 8.27
C LYS A 38 2.15 -13.42 6.81
N TYR A 39 3.38 -12.99 6.53
CA TYR A 39 3.87 -12.80 5.17
C TYR A 39 5.32 -13.23 4.95
N GLY A 40 5.66 -13.43 3.68
CA GLY A 40 6.99 -13.16 3.12
C GLY A 40 6.85 -12.22 1.91
N GLY A 41 7.96 -11.68 1.41
CA GLY A 41 7.99 -10.78 0.25
C GLY A 41 8.50 -9.38 0.61
N TYR A 42 8.21 -8.41 -0.25
CA TYR A 42 8.77 -7.06 -0.15
C TYR A 42 7.68 -6.00 -0.27
N LEU A 43 7.77 -5.00 0.61
CA LEU A 43 7.01 -3.76 0.52
C LEU A 43 7.97 -2.60 0.33
N TRP A 44 7.57 -1.62 -0.48
CA TRP A 44 8.33 -0.41 -0.73
C TRP A 44 7.41 0.80 -0.62
N LYS A 45 7.79 1.82 0.14
CA LYS A 45 7.11 3.11 0.15
C LYS A 45 7.63 3.98 -0.99
N ASP A 46 6.71 4.54 -1.75
CA ASP A 46 6.95 5.47 -2.86
C ASP A 46 5.91 6.58 -2.81
N GLY A 47 6.28 7.75 -2.29
CA GLY A 47 5.38 8.88 -2.01
C GLY A 47 4.15 8.45 -1.22
N ASP A 48 2.96 8.76 -1.75
CA ASP A 48 1.66 8.43 -1.14
C ASP A 48 1.19 6.99 -1.44
N SER A 49 2.14 6.08 -1.69
CA SER A 49 1.81 4.71 -2.06
C SER A 49 2.76 3.67 -1.46
N VAL A 50 2.23 2.45 -1.33
CA VAL A 50 3.00 1.26 -0.99
C VAL A 50 2.95 0.30 -2.16
N ILE A 51 4.12 -0.04 -2.68
CA ILE A 51 4.31 -1.06 -3.71
C ILE A 51 4.45 -2.42 -3.01
N VAL A 52 3.64 -3.39 -3.44
CA VAL A 52 3.61 -4.74 -2.92
C VAL A 52 4.17 -5.70 -3.96
N SER A 53 5.35 -6.27 -3.68
CA SER A 53 6.09 -7.11 -4.63
C SER A 53 6.40 -8.48 -4.04
N PHE A 54 6.22 -9.53 -4.86
CA PHE A 54 6.50 -10.93 -4.49
C PHE A 54 5.90 -11.37 -3.14
N ILE A 55 4.74 -10.82 -2.77
CA ILE A 55 4.12 -11.09 -1.47
C ILE A 55 3.56 -12.51 -1.41
N VAL A 56 3.93 -13.23 -0.37
CA VAL A 56 3.40 -14.56 -0.05
C VAL A 56 2.63 -14.46 1.25
N SER A 57 1.32 -14.69 1.15
CA SER A 57 0.42 -14.65 2.30
C SER A 57 0.29 -16.03 2.95
N LYS A 58 0.58 -16.14 4.25
CA LYS A 58 0.52 -17.42 4.98
C LYS A 58 -0.91 -17.87 5.31
N LYS A 59 -1.88 -16.94 5.30
CA LYS A 59 -3.31 -17.22 5.53
C LYS A 59 -4.20 -16.49 4.54
N ARG A 60 -5.40 -17.00 4.29
CA ARG A 60 -6.43 -16.31 3.49
C ARG A 60 -6.93 -15.08 4.25
N GLY A 61 -7.06 -13.95 3.56
CA GLY A 61 -7.59 -12.71 4.14
C GLY A 61 -6.53 -11.71 4.57
N ASN A 62 -5.32 -12.19 4.92
CA ASN A 62 -4.16 -11.35 5.25
C ASN A 62 -3.96 -10.23 4.21
N PHE A 63 -3.76 -10.55 2.93
CA PHE A 63 -3.53 -9.50 1.92
C PHE A 63 -4.62 -8.42 1.87
N ARG A 64 -5.90 -8.79 2.08
CA ARG A 64 -6.99 -7.82 2.17
C ARG A 64 -6.84 -6.92 3.40
N GLU A 65 -6.48 -7.49 4.54
CA GLU A 65 -6.23 -6.76 5.79
C GLU A 65 -5.06 -5.77 5.61
N LEU A 66 -3.98 -6.19 4.95
CA LEU A 66 -2.84 -5.32 4.64
C LEU A 66 -3.27 -4.13 3.79
N VAL A 67 -4.00 -4.37 2.70
CA VAL A 67 -4.52 -3.31 1.83
C VAL A 67 -5.40 -2.34 2.61
N GLN A 68 -6.30 -2.85 3.46
CA GLN A 68 -7.18 -2.02 4.28
C GLN A 68 -6.39 -1.14 5.26
N ARG A 69 -5.34 -1.69 5.88
CA ARG A 69 -4.49 -0.93 6.81
C ARG A 69 -3.67 0.14 6.08
N ILE A 70 -3.10 -0.17 4.92
CA ILE A 70 -2.40 0.83 4.08
C ILE A 70 -3.36 1.95 3.68
N HIS A 71 -4.57 1.60 3.23
CA HIS A 71 -5.61 2.58 2.89
C HIS A 71 -6.08 3.42 4.06
N ALA A 72 -6.13 2.86 5.28
CA ALA A 72 -6.49 3.60 6.49
C ALA A 72 -5.47 4.70 6.83
N LEU A 73 -4.25 4.60 6.29
CA LEU A 73 -3.21 5.63 6.37
C LEU A 73 -3.28 6.64 5.22
N GLY A 74 -4.29 6.55 4.35
CA GLY A 74 -4.45 7.44 3.19
C GLY A 74 -3.53 7.11 2.01
N MET A 75 -2.88 5.94 2.01
CA MET A 75 -1.93 5.55 0.96
C MET A 75 -2.55 4.64 -0.09
N ALA A 76 -2.12 4.77 -1.34
CA ALA A 76 -2.47 3.84 -2.41
C ALA A 76 -1.69 2.53 -2.30
N VAL A 77 -2.26 1.45 -2.85
CA VAL A 77 -1.55 0.18 -3.01
C VAL A 77 -1.23 -0.04 -4.48
N LYS A 78 0.03 -0.30 -4.79
CA LYS A 78 0.53 -0.61 -6.12
C LYS A 78 1.01 -2.08 -6.16
N VAL A 79 0.69 -2.82 -7.21
CA VAL A 79 1.16 -4.19 -7.43
C VAL A 79 1.79 -4.28 -8.82
N PRO A 80 3.11 -4.48 -8.93
CA PRO A 80 3.77 -4.61 -10.23
C PRO A 80 3.56 -6.03 -10.77
N THR A 81 3.29 -6.11 -12.08
CA THR A 81 3.23 -7.34 -12.88
C THR A 81 2.59 -8.53 -12.13
N PRO A 82 1.33 -8.42 -11.68
CA PRO A 82 0.70 -9.47 -10.88
C PRO A 82 0.50 -10.74 -11.72
N LEU A 83 0.96 -11.88 -11.20
CA LEU A 83 0.85 -13.18 -11.85
C LEU A 83 -0.09 -14.13 -11.10
N GLY A 84 -0.68 -15.07 -11.83
CA GLY A 84 -1.51 -16.15 -11.31
C GLY A 84 -2.63 -15.63 -10.40
N ARG A 85 -2.69 -16.15 -9.16
CA ARG A 85 -3.73 -15.78 -8.19
C ARG A 85 -3.74 -14.29 -7.84
N MET A 86 -2.58 -13.62 -7.85
CA MET A 86 -2.55 -12.18 -7.57
C MET A 86 -3.26 -11.39 -8.68
N GLN A 87 -3.14 -11.81 -9.93
CA GLN A 87 -3.83 -11.19 -11.07
C GLN A 87 -5.35 -11.24 -10.88
N GLU A 88 -5.88 -12.41 -10.50
CA GLU A 88 -7.31 -12.57 -10.20
C GLU A 88 -7.76 -11.65 -9.06
N ILE A 89 -6.93 -11.53 -8.01
CA ILE A 89 -7.22 -10.67 -6.86
C ILE A 89 -7.30 -9.21 -7.27
N VAL A 90 -6.30 -8.69 -8.01
CA VAL A 90 -6.28 -7.26 -8.36
C VAL A 90 -7.45 -6.90 -9.28
N VAL A 91 -7.75 -7.75 -10.28
CA VAL A 91 -8.89 -7.56 -11.19
C VAL A 91 -10.20 -7.56 -10.42
N LYS A 92 -10.41 -8.56 -9.56
CA LYS A 92 -11.65 -8.70 -8.78
C LYS A 92 -11.87 -7.56 -7.79
N ASN A 93 -10.81 -6.98 -7.24
CA ASN A 93 -10.91 -5.93 -6.23
C ASN A 93 -10.81 -4.51 -6.82
N GLY A 94 -10.92 -4.36 -8.14
CA GLY A 94 -11.08 -3.06 -8.79
C GLY A 94 -9.80 -2.24 -8.92
N TYR A 95 -8.63 -2.88 -8.81
CA TYR A 95 -7.36 -2.24 -9.14
C TYR A 95 -7.40 -1.77 -10.60
N LYS A 96 -6.82 -0.61 -10.87
CA LYS A 96 -6.69 -0.06 -12.21
C LYS A 96 -5.31 -0.39 -12.76
N HIS A 97 -5.29 -1.02 -13.93
CA HIS A 97 -4.06 -1.25 -14.68
C HIS A 97 -3.56 0.07 -15.27
N THR A 98 -2.26 0.31 -15.13
CA THR A 98 -1.55 1.44 -15.69
C THR A 98 -0.15 0.98 -16.09
N ASN A 99 0.42 1.67 -17.07
CA ASN A 99 1.81 1.48 -17.47
C ASN A 99 2.62 2.63 -16.90
N PHE A 100 3.74 2.32 -16.27
CA PHE A 100 4.69 3.30 -15.76
C PHE A 100 6.05 3.01 -16.39
N TYR A 101 6.74 4.06 -16.84
CA TYR A 101 8.10 3.93 -17.34
C TYR A 101 9.08 4.13 -16.18
N ASP A 102 9.80 3.09 -15.81
CA ASP A 102 10.86 3.17 -14.82
C ASP A 102 12.14 3.66 -15.49
N GLU A 103 12.55 4.89 -15.20
CA GLU A 103 13.75 5.49 -15.80
C GLU A 103 15.04 4.77 -15.36
N ASN A 104 15.07 4.17 -14.17
CA ASN A 104 16.25 3.45 -13.67
C ASN A 104 16.42 2.10 -14.37
N MET A 105 15.31 1.43 -14.67
CA MET A 105 15.33 0.16 -15.41
C MET A 105 15.29 0.38 -16.93
N GLY A 106 14.89 1.57 -17.40
CA GLY A 106 14.72 1.87 -18.81
C GLY A 106 13.54 1.14 -19.47
N GLU A 107 12.56 0.70 -18.67
CA GLU A 107 11.50 -0.22 -19.11
C GLU A 107 10.09 0.26 -18.72
N CYS A 108 9.11 -0.04 -19.58
CA CYS A 108 7.70 0.07 -19.23
C CYS A 108 7.31 -1.11 -18.34
N MET A 109 6.81 -0.80 -17.14
CA MET A 109 6.35 -1.75 -16.16
C MET A 109 4.83 -1.75 -16.07
N ASP A 110 4.25 -2.96 -15.99
CA ASP A 110 2.83 -3.15 -15.68
C ASP A 110 2.60 -2.88 -14.20
N LEU A 111 1.71 -1.93 -13.89
CA LEU A 111 1.39 -1.56 -12.52
C LEU A 111 -0.12 -1.58 -12.30
N TRP A 112 -0.55 -2.18 -11.19
CA TRP A 112 -1.95 -2.23 -10.80
C TRP A 112 -2.14 -1.40 -9.54
N VAL A 113 -2.99 -0.37 -9.62
CA VAL A 113 -3.14 0.62 -8.56
C VAL A 113 -4.54 0.56 -7.97
N LEU A 114 -4.62 0.48 -6.65
CA LEU A 114 -5.85 0.68 -5.89
C LEU A 114 -5.69 1.90 -4.99
N GLN A 115 -6.40 2.95 -5.37
CA GLN A 115 -6.48 4.19 -4.59
C GLN A 115 -7.23 3.95 -3.27
N PRO A 116 -6.84 4.63 -2.18
CA PRO A 116 -7.58 4.58 -0.94
C PRO A 116 -8.94 5.23 -1.15
N ASN A 117 -9.98 4.65 -0.56
CA ASN A 117 -11.34 5.18 -0.67
C ASN A 117 -11.51 6.34 0.32
N VAL A 118 -10.74 7.40 0.13
CA VAL A 118 -10.78 8.60 0.97
C VAL A 118 -11.97 9.42 0.49
N LYS A 119 -13.05 9.43 1.28
CA LYS A 119 -13.95 10.58 1.24
C LYS A 119 -13.10 11.74 1.76
N LEU A 120 -12.59 12.60 0.87
CA LEU A 120 -11.93 13.84 1.25
C LEU A 120 -12.84 14.58 2.22
N ARG A 121 -12.52 14.54 3.52
CA ARG A 121 -13.15 15.44 4.48
C ARG A 121 -12.47 16.79 4.28
N GLY A 122 -13.20 17.71 3.66
CA GLY A 122 -12.86 19.12 3.61
C GLY A 122 -11.74 19.47 2.63
N ALA A 123 -12.10 19.64 1.36
CA ALA A 123 -11.49 20.77 0.65
C ALA A 123 -11.92 22.04 1.40
N PRO A 124 -11.02 22.98 1.72
CA PRO A 124 -11.44 24.27 2.22
C PRO A 124 -12.35 24.88 1.16
N VAL A 125 -13.57 25.21 1.56
CA VAL A 125 -14.39 26.16 0.81
C VAL A 125 -13.58 27.45 0.87
N THR A 126 -12.91 27.80 -0.22
CA THR A 126 -12.41 29.14 -0.43
C THR A 126 -13.64 30.05 -0.50
N GLY A 127 -14.04 30.56 0.66
CA GLY A 127 -14.79 31.80 0.74
C GLY A 127 -13.80 32.93 0.53
N ASP A 128 -13.88 33.57 -0.63
CA ASP A 128 -14.27 34.99 -0.78
C ASP A 128 -14.45 35.30 -2.27
#